data_AF-A0A9D8HXU9-F1
#
_entry.id   AF-A0A9D8HXU9-F1
#
_cell.length_a   1.000
_cell.length_b   1.000
_cell.length_c   1.000
_cell.angle_alpha   90.00
_cell.angle_beta   90.00
_cell.angle_gamma   90.00
#
_symmetry.space_group_name_H-M   'P 1'
#
loop_
_entity.id
_entity.type
_entity.pdbx_description
1 polymer ?
#
loop_
_entity_poly.entity_id
_entity_poly.type
_entity_poly.pdbx_seq_one_letter_code
_entity_poly.pdbx_strand_id
1 'polypeptide(L)'
;DLLKGSAGAPHAMWPGDLIRALADAVPSDTIVTTDVGSHKYLFGQFWPSRHPETFWMSNGLSGMAYGLSAAIGAKLARPDVPVLAAVGDGGFSMNAQELETAERIGAPFITVVLEDQAYSLIKLSQENKQLEPYRMDFNPIDTVKVAEACGVQALRTSNPDELAAAVRQAVRENESLVAGVPVHYADYRKLF
;
A
#
# COMPACT_ATOMS: atom_id res chain seq x y z
N ASP A 1 -15.70 -16.98 -4.09
CA ASP A 1 -15.49 -15.64 -4.68
C ASP A 1 -14.57 -14.88 -3.74
N LEU A 2 -13.25 -14.87 -4.02
CA LEU A 2 -12.20 -14.36 -3.12
C LEU A 2 -12.34 -12.85 -2.86
N LEU A 3 -13.14 -12.15 -3.67
CA LEU A 3 -13.41 -10.73 -3.56
C LEU A 3 -14.67 -10.42 -2.74
N LYS A 4 -15.46 -11.42 -2.33
CA LYS A 4 -16.63 -11.20 -1.46
C LYS A 4 -16.23 -11.30 0.02
N GLY A 5 -16.44 -10.21 0.76
CA GLY A 5 -16.12 -10.10 2.18
C GLY A 5 -16.82 -11.16 3.03
N SER A 6 -16.07 -11.74 3.96
CA SER A 6 -16.65 -12.23 5.22
C SER A 6 -16.62 -11.07 6.20
N ALA A 7 -17.52 -11.04 7.20
CA ALA A 7 -17.54 -10.00 8.24
C ALA A 7 -16.14 -9.82 8.86
N GLY A 8 -15.37 -8.86 8.32
CA GLY A 8 -14.07 -8.46 8.82
C GLY A 8 -14.24 -7.75 10.14
N ALA A 9 -13.12 -7.47 10.82
CA ALA A 9 -13.16 -6.65 12.02
C ALA A 9 -13.93 -5.35 11.74
N PRO A 10 -14.80 -4.89 12.66
CA PRO A 10 -15.50 -3.64 12.49
C PRO A 10 -14.47 -2.55 12.18
N HIS A 11 -14.70 -1.80 11.09
CA HIS A 11 -13.85 -0.70 10.61
C HIS A 11 -12.63 -1.05 9.72
N ALA A 12 -12.44 -2.29 9.28
CA ALA A 12 -11.42 -2.65 8.28
C ALA A 12 -11.96 -2.66 6.85
N MET A 13 -11.19 -2.16 5.88
CA MET A 13 -11.53 -2.24 4.46
C MET A 13 -11.27 -3.65 3.93
N TRP A 14 -12.22 -4.22 3.19
CA TRP A 14 -12.02 -5.51 2.54
C TRP A 14 -10.97 -5.40 1.42
N PRO A 15 -9.98 -6.32 1.34
CA PRO A 15 -8.90 -6.21 0.35
C PRO A 15 -9.36 -6.15 -1.11
N GLY A 16 -10.47 -6.81 -1.46
CA GLY A 16 -11.03 -6.73 -2.81
C GLY A 16 -11.64 -5.37 -3.15
N ASP A 17 -12.27 -4.71 -2.17
CA ASP A 17 -12.84 -3.37 -2.35
C ASP A 17 -11.73 -2.32 -2.44
N LEU A 18 -10.65 -2.50 -1.67
CA LEU A 18 -9.44 -1.67 -1.76
C LEU A 18 -8.86 -1.68 -3.18
N ILE A 19 -8.56 -2.87 -3.73
CA ILE A 19 -7.97 -2.99 -5.08
C ILE A 19 -8.88 -2.37 -6.14
N ARG A 20 -10.19 -2.64 -6.06
CA ARG A 20 -11.16 -2.08 -7.01
C ARG A 20 -11.22 -0.56 -6.93
N ALA A 21 -11.32 0.01 -5.73
CA ALA A 21 -11.37 1.46 -5.53
C ALA A 21 -10.12 2.16 -6.06
N LEU A 22 -8.93 1.58 -5.83
CA LEU A 22 -7.69 2.12 -6.35
C LEU A 22 -7.60 2.00 -7.88
N ALA A 23 -7.89 0.83 -8.44
CA ALA A 23 -7.82 0.60 -9.88
C ALA A 23 -8.80 1.47 -10.67
N ASP A 24 -9.98 1.77 -10.11
CA ASP A 24 -10.97 2.68 -10.71
C ASP A 24 -10.61 4.17 -10.51
N ALA A 25 -9.72 4.49 -9.56
CA ALA A 25 -9.32 5.85 -9.23
C ALA A 25 -8.09 6.35 -10.02
N VAL A 26 -7.32 5.46 -10.62
CA VAL A 26 -6.08 5.80 -11.33
C VAL A 26 -6.17 5.50 -12.83
N PRO A 27 -5.46 6.24 -13.69
CA PRO A 27 -5.31 5.90 -15.11
C PRO A 27 -4.72 4.50 -15.29
N SER A 28 -5.13 3.81 -16.37
CA SER A 28 -4.73 2.41 -16.59
C SER A 28 -3.22 2.19 -16.72
N ASP A 29 -2.48 3.22 -17.12
CA ASP A 29 -1.02 3.27 -17.31
C ASP A 29 -0.25 3.69 -16.06
N THR A 30 -0.93 3.90 -14.93
CA THR A 30 -0.30 4.18 -13.62
C THR A 30 0.71 3.11 -13.26
N ILE A 31 1.93 3.53 -12.88
CA ILE A 31 2.95 2.62 -12.38
C ILE A 31 2.63 2.30 -10.93
N VAL A 32 2.44 1.02 -10.63
CA VAL A 32 2.26 0.53 -9.26
C VAL A 32 3.53 -0.12 -8.78
N THR A 33 4.03 0.32 -7.63
CA THR A 33 5.10 -0.37 -6.90
C THR A 33 4.50 -1.07 -5.70
N THR A 34 4.92 -2.30 -5.43
CA THR A 34 4.47 -3.05 -4.25
C THR A 34 5.63 -3.33 -3.32
N ASP A 35 5.44 -3.07 -2.02
CA ASP A 35 6.37 -3.55 -1.00
C ASP A 35 6.25 -5.07 -0.80
N VAL A 36 6.93 -5.59 0.23
CA VAL A 36 6.97 -7.01 0.55
C VAL A 36 6.19 -7.28 1.82
N GLY A 37 5.16 -8.11 1.70
CA GLY A 37 4.29 -8.53 2.80
C GLY A 37 3.05 -9.24 2.25
N SER A 38 2.01 -9.41 3.08
CA SER A 38 0.76 -10.04 2.61
C SER A 38 0.07 -9.22 1.51
N HIS A 39 0.16 -7.89 1.59
CA HIS A 39 -0.34 -6.98 0.55
C HIS A 39 0.30 -7.23 -0.82
N LYS A 40 1.57 -7.71 -0.88
CA LYS A 40 2.23 -8.10 -2.14
C LYS A 40 1.43 -9.18 -2.88
N TYR A 41 0.94 -10.18 -2.16
CA TYR A 41 0.12 -11.25 -2.73
C TYR A 41 -1.26 -10.74 -3.15
N LEU A 42 -1.85 -9.84 -2.36
CA LEU A 42 -3.11 -9.20 -2.71
C LEU A 42 -3.01 -8.46 -4.05
N PHE A 43 -2.05 -7.55 -4.17
CA PHE A 43 -1.84 -6.78 -5.40
C PHE A 43 -1.39 -7.69 -6.55
N GLY A 44 -0.50 -8.64 -6.30
CA GLY A 44 -0.02 -9.57 -7.33
C GLY A 44 -1.11 -10.48 -7.90
N GLN A 45 -2.14 -10.82 -7.13
CA GLN A 45 -3.26 -11.66 -7.60
C GLN A 45 -4.39 -10.86 -8.23
N PHE A 46 -4.64 -9.62 -7.79
CA PHE A 46 -5.87 -8.90 -8.14
C PHE A 46 -5.66 -7.54 -8.83
N TRP A 47 -4.46 -6.96 -8.81
CA TRP A 47 -4.23 -5.69 -9.50
C TRP A 47 -4.36 -5.86 -11.02
N PRO A 48 -5.24 -5.12 -11.69
CA PRO A 48 -5.45 -5.26 -13.13
C PRO A 48 -4.36 -4.50 -13.91
N SER A 49 -3.16 -5.07 -14.02
CA SER A 49 -2.11 -4.51 -14.87
C SER A 49 -2.53 -4.60 -16.34
N ARG A 50 -2.64 -3.44 -17.00
CA ARG A 50 -3.15 -3.31 -18.38
C ARG A 50 -2.06 -2.94 -19.39
N HIS A 51 -0.86 -2.58 -18.92
CA HIS A 51 0.26 -2.13 -19.74
C HIS A 51 1.55 -2.79 -19.28
N PRO A 52 2.51 -3.07 -20.18
CA PRO A 52 3.83 -3.54 -19.80
C PRO A 52 4.54 -2.55 -18.86
N GLU A 53 5.38 -3.07 -17.97
CA GLU A 53 6.26 -2.26 -17.11
C GLU A 53 5.52 -1.27 -16.17
N THR A 54 4.24 -1.50 -15.86
CA THR A 54 3.48 -0.67 -14.91
C THR A 54 3.20 -1.34 -13.56
N PHE A 55 3.74 -2.54 -13.31
CA PHE A 55 3.60 -3.23 -12.02
C PHE A 55 4.95 -3.76 -11.55
N TRP A 56 5.53 -3.08 -10.56
CA TRP A 56 6.89 -3.29 -10.07
C TRP A 56 6.88 -3.94 -8.70
N MET A 57 7.54 -5.08 -8.58
CA MET A 57 7.55 -5.89 -7.36
C MET A 57 8.94 -6.43 -7.09
N SER A 58 9.41 -6.29 -5.85
CA SER A 58 10.61 -6.98 -5.38
C SER A 58 10.32 -8.46 -5.19
N ASN A 59 10.51 -9.26 -6.24
CA ASN A 59 10.23 -10.71 -6.22
C ASN A 59 11.48 -11.59 -6.26
N GLY A 60 12.66 -11.00 -6.53
CA GLY A 60 13.94 -11.69 -6.44
C GLY A 60 14.41 -11.85 -5.00
N LEU A 61 14.93 -10.76 -4.41
CA LEU A 61 15.37 -10.76 -3.01
C LEU A 61 14.19 -10.65 -2.02
N SER A 62 13.05 -10.11 -2.45
CA SER A 62 11.92 -9.78 -1.56
C SER A 62 12.33 -8.89 -0.39
N GLY A 63 13.09 -7.83 -0.69
CA GLY A 63 13.45 -6.81 0.30
C GLY A 63 12.28 -5.90 0.66
N MET A 64 11.99 -5.80 1.97
CA MET A 64 11.01 -4.85 2.51
C MET A 64 11.48 -3.41 2.35
N ALA A 65 10.55 -2.46 2.44
CA ALA A 65 10.76 -1.03 2.20
C ALA A 65 11.05 -0.68 0.72
N TYR A 66 10.94 -1.64 -0.20
CA TYR A 66 11.16 -1.42 -1.62
C TYR A 66 10.12 -0.50 -2.24
N GLY A 67 8.84 -0.60 -1.83
CA GLY A 67 7.72 0.01 -2.56
C GLY A 67 7.84 1.53 -2.63
N LEU A 68 8.17 2.17 -1.51
CA LEU A 68 8.29 3.63 -1.42
C LEU A 68 9.47 4.15 -2.25
N SER A 69 10.67 3.58 -2.07
CA SER A 69 11.86 4.01 -2.82
C SER A 69 11.74 3.72 -4.32
N ALA A 70 11.08 2.62 -4.70
CA ALA A 70 10.79 2.31 -6.10
C ALA A 70 9.84 3.34 -6.73
N ALA A 71 8.86 3.84 -5.97
CA ALA A 71 7.92 4.84 -6.47
C ALA A 71 8.60 6.18 -6.78
N ILE A 72 9.55 6.61 -5.93
CA ILE A 72 10.40 7.78 -6.22
C ILE A 72 11.15 7.58 -7.53
N GLY A 73 11.81 6.43 -7.70
CA GLY A 73 12.52 6.10 -8.94
C GLY A 73 11.62 6.06 -10.16
N ALA A 74 10.43 5.46 -10.04
CA ALA A 74 9.43 5.40 -11.10
C ALA A 74 8.97 6.80 -11.53
N LYS A 75 8.67 7.68 -10.56
CA LYS A 75 8.22 9.04 -10.84
C LYS A 75 9.31 9.87 -11.50
N LEU A 76 10.56 9.74 -11.07
CA LEU A 76 11.70 10.41 -11.71
C LEU A 76 11.93 9.90 -13.15
N ALA A 77 11.77 8.60 -13.38
CA ALA A 77 11.94 8.01 -14.72
C ALA A 77 10.78 8.36 -15.67
N ARG A 78 9.56 8.53 -15.14
CA ARG A 78 8.32 8.77 -15.89
C ARG A 78 7.50 9.90 -15.22
N PRO A 79 7.94 11.16 -15.32
CA PRO A 79 7.35 12.28 -14.58
C PRO A 79 5.87 12.53 -14.89
N ASP A 80 5.44 12.24 -16.12
CA ASP A 80 4.06 12.46 -16.58
C ASP A 80 3.09 11.31 -16.23
N VAL A 81 3.60 10.20 -15.71
CA VAL A 81 2.79 9.02 -15.37
C VAL A 81 2.48 9.04 -13.87
N PRO A 82 1.23 8.81 -13.45
CA PRO A 82 0.91 8.64 -12.04
C PRO A 82 1.65 7.42 -11.46
N VAL A 83 2.06 7.52 -10.20
CA VAL A 83 2.72 6.43 -9.48
C VAL A 83 1.96 6.15 -8.19
N LEU A 84 1.72 4.87 -7.91
CA LEU A 84 1.06 4.38 -6.70
C LEU A 84 1.95 3.35 -6.01
N ALA A 85 2.39 3.64 -4.79
CA ALA A 85 3.09 2.71 -3.91
C ALA A 85 2.08 2.01 -3.00
N ALA A 86 1.93 0.69 -3.16
CA ALA A 86 1.15 -0.16 -2.26
C ALA A 86 2.10 -0.81 -1.24
N VAL A 87 2.02 -0.37 0.01
CA VAL A 87 2.96 -0.76 1.07
C VAL A 87 2.21 -1.27 2.29
N GLY A 88 2.85 -2.09 3.11
CA GLY A 88 2.37 -2.41 4.46
C GLY A 88 2.91 -1.41 5.46
N ASP A 89 2.21 -1.18 6.57
CA ASP A 89 2.63 -0.31 7.67
C ASP A 89 4.03 -0.66 8.23
N GLY A 90 4.37 -1.94 8.34
CA GLY A 90 5.70 -2.38 8.73
C GLY A 90 6.79 -1.97 7.72
N GLY A 91 6.54 -2.13 6.41
CA GLY A 91 7.48 -1.71 5.36
C GLY A 91 7.59 -0.18 5.26
N PHE A 92 6.46 0.52 5.34
CA PHE A 92 6.39 1.97 5.40
C PHE A 92 7.25 2.52 6.53
N SER A 93 7.17 1.93 7.73
CA SER A 93 7.94 2.39 8.89
C SER A 93 9.46 2.33 8.74
N MET A 94 9.96 1.50 7.83
CA MET A 94 11.41 1.32 7.62
C MET A 94 12.03 2.48 6.84
N ASN A 95 11.26 3.14 5.97
CA ASN A 95 11.77 4.24 5.14
C ASN A 95 10.79 5.40 4.91
N ALA A 96 9.77 5.58 5.74
CA ALA A 96 8.79 6.66 5.61
C ALA A 96 9.41 8.07 5.50
N GLN A 97 10.62 8.28 6.04
CA GLN A 97 11.36 9.53 5.89
C GLN A 97 11.67 9.89 4.43
N GLU A 98 11.64 8.93 3.50
CA GLU A 98 11.84 9.19 2.07
C GLU A 98 10.67 9.97 1.44
N LEU A 99 9.54 10.11 2.13
CA LEU A 99 8.49 11.06 1.76
C LEU A 99 9.03 12.50 1.70
N GLU A 100 9.90 12.89 2.64
CA GLU A 100 10.59 14.20 2.58
C GLU A 100 11.43 14.30 1.31
N THR A 101 12.13 13.22 0.95
CA THR A 101 12.98 13.23 -0.25
C THR A 101 12.14 13.41 -1.50
N ALA A 102 11.01 12.71 -1.60
CA ALA A 102 10.06 12.84 -2.70
C ALA A 102 9.57 14.29 -2.86
N GLU A 103 9.16 14.94 -1.77
CA GLU A 103 8.73 16.34 -1.77
C GLU A 103 9.86 17.28 -2.18
N ARG A 104 11.03 17.15 -1.55
CA ARG A 104 12.18 18.03 -1.80
C ARG A 104 12.67 17.98 -3.26
N ILE A 105 12.58 16.83 -3.91
CA ILE A 105 13.01 16.67 -5.32
C ILE A 105 11.87 16.82 -6.33
N GLY A 106 10.64 17.08 -5.88
CA GLY A 106 9.48 17.24 -6.75
C GLY A 106 9.09 15.95 -7.49
N ALA A 107 9.11 14.81 -6.80
CA ALA A 107 8.69 13.51 -7.32
C ALA A 107 7.39 13.04 -6.63
N PRO A 108 6.23 13.64 -6.94
CA PRO A 108 4.99 13.34 -6.23
C PRO A 108 4.41 11.98 -6.60
N PHE A 109 3.93 11.23 -5.62
CA PHE A 109 3.25 9.95 -5.85
C PHE A 109 2.27 9.62 -4.72
N ILE A 110 1.38 8.66 -4.98
CA ILE A 110 0.40 8.19 -4.01
C ILE A 110 0.99 7.01 -3.25
N THR A 111 0.92 7.02 -1.93
CA THR A 111 1.26 5.90 -1.05
C THR A 111 -0.01 5.39 -0.40
N VAL A 112 -0.34 4.12 -0.63
CA VAL A 112 -1.41 3.43 0.09
C VAL A 112 -0.77 2.49 1.10
N VAL A 113 -0.96 2.79 2.38
CA VAL A 113 -0.41 2.01 3.50
C VAL A 113 -1.50 1.09 4.03
N LEU A 114 -1.34 -0.22 3.86
CA LEU A 114 -2.22 -1.22 4.44
C LEU A 114 -1.81 -1.46 5.89
N GLU A 115 -2.69 -1.09 6.82
CA GLU A 115 -2.42 -1.04 8.26
C GLU A 115 -3.10 -2.20 8.98
N ASP A 116 -2.33 -3.22 9.35
CA ASP A 116 -2.79 -4.36 10.15
C ASP A 116 -2.00 -4.56 11.46
N GLN A 117 -1.03 -3.67 11.72
CA GLN A 117 -0.19 -3.62 12.91
C GLN A 117 0.64 -4.89 13.11
N ALA A 118 0.95 -5.61 12.03
CA ALA A 118 1.71 -6.84 12.08
C ALA A 118 2.58 -7.09 10.84
N TYR A 119 3.64 -7.87 11.03
CA TYR A 119 4.32 -8.54 9.92
C TYR A 119 3.49 -9.73 9.44
N SER A 120 2.33 -9.44 8.86
CA SER A 120 1.24 -10.41 8.65
C SER A 120 1.62 -11.64 7.84
N LEU A 121 2.49 -11.50 6.85
CA LEU A 121 2.96 -12.65 6.07
C LEU A 121 3.72 -13.65 6.94
N ILE A 122 4.59 -13.13 7.81
CA ILE A 122 5.40 -13.95 8.72
C ILE A 122 4.51 -14.50 9.83
N LYS A 123 3.60 -13.68 10.38
CA LYS A 123 2.60 -14.10 11.37
C LYS A 123 1.75 -15.27 10.88
N LEU A 124 1.17 -15.15 9.69
CA LEU A 124 0.38 -16.22 9.07
C LEU A 124 1.25 -17.45 8.79
N SER A 125 2.52 -17.28 8.40
CA SER A 125 3.43 -18.42 8.25
C SER A 125 3.74 -19.12 9.58
N GLN A 126 3.84 -18.39 10.70
CA GLN A 126 4.01 -18.99 12.04
C GLN A 126 2.76 -19.77 12.44
N GLU A 127 1.58 -19.18 12.27
CA GLU A 127 0.29 -19.84 12.54
C GLU A 127 0.11 -21.12 11.72
N ASN A 128 0.36 -21.06 10.41
CA ASN A 128 0.25 -22.23 9.52
C ASN A 128 1.22 -23.36 9.89
N LYS A 129 2.38 -23.02 10.48
CA LYS A 129 3.37 -23.98 10.99
C LYS A 129 3.11 -24.39 12.44
N GLN A 130 2.03 -23.90 13.05
CA GLN A 130 1.68 -24.14 14.46
C GLN A 130 2.83 -23.76 15.40
N LEU A 131 3.56 -22.70 15.06
CA LEU A 131 4.63 -22.14 15.89
C LEU A 131 4.04 -21.17 16.90
N GLU A 132 4.72 -21.03 18.04
CA GLU A 132 4.39 -20.01 19.03
C GLU A 132 4.52 -18.60 18.41
N PRO A 133 3.54 -17.71 18.62
CA PRO A 133 3.61 -16.33 18.13
C PRO A 133 4.87 -15.63 18.65
N TYR A 134 5.69 -15.09 17.75
CA TYR A 134 6.94 -14.44 18.15
C TYR A 134 7.20 -13.14 17.40
N ARG A 135 7.03 -12.02 18.11
CA ARG A 135 7.48 -10.66 17.73
C ARG A 135 6.95 -10.13 16.38
N MET A 136 5.77 -10.58 15.96
CA MET A 136 5.17 -10.17 14.69
C MET A 136 4.20 -8.99 14.82
N ASP A 137 3.69 -8.72 16.01
CA ASP A 137 2.84 -7.57 16.30
C ASP A 137 3.70 -6.37 16.71
N PHE A 138 3.31 -5.17 16.30
CA PHE A 138 3.95 -3.92 16.69
C PHE A 138 2.92 -2.85 17.00
N ASN A 139 3.37 -1.80 17.68
CA ASN A 139 2.50 -0.66 18.00
C ASN A 139 2.07 0.06 16.71
N PRO A 140 0.83 0.57 16.64
CA PRO A 140 0.37 1.31 15.47
C PRO A 140 1.23 2.55 15.23
N ILE A 141 1.56 2.77 13.95
CA ILE A 141 2.24 3.97 13.48
C ILE A 141 1.19 4.86 12.85
N ASP A 142 1.16 6.13 13.26
CA ASP A 142 0.23 7.12 12.73
C ASP A 142 0.75 7.62 11.38
N THR A 143 0.37 6.93 10.30
CA THR A 143 0.81 7.20 8.92
C THR A 143 0.46 8.61 8.48
N VAL A 144 -0.69 9.13 8.92
CA VAL A 144 -1.14 10.49 8.63
C VAL A 144 -0.18 11.51 9.24
N LYS A 145 0.12 11.40 10.54
CA LYS A 145 1.05 12.33 11.19
C LYS A 145 2.46 12.25 10.62
N VAL A 146 2.92 11.05 10.25
CA VAL A 146 4.24 10.88 9.61
C VAL A 146 4.29 11.60 8.26
N ALA A 147 3.24 11.46 7.46
CA ALA A 147 3.12 12.12 6.17
C ALA A 147 3.03 13.64 6.31
N GLU A 148 2.18 14.14 7.21
CA GLU A 148 2.05 15.57 7.51
C GLU A 148 3.38 16.18 7.98
N ALA A 149 4.14 15.45 8.81
CA ALA A 149 5.47 15.87 9.25
C ALA A 149 6.49 15.95 8.09
N CYS A 150 6.26 15.23 6.99
CA CYS A 150 7.05 15.29 5.77
C CYS A 150 6.50 16.30 4.74
N GLY A 151 5.44 17.04 5.07
CA GLY A 151 4.78 17.99 4.17
C GLY A 151 3.84 17.36 3.14
N VAL A 152 3.49 16.08 3.30
CA VAL A 152 2.64 15.33 2.36
C VAL A 152 1.19 15.33 2.84
N GLN A 153 0.24 15.49 1.92
CA GLN A 153 -1.17 15.35 2.24
C GLN A 153 -1.50 13.92 2.68
N ALA A 154 -2.39 13.77 3.65
CA ALA A 154 -2.73 12.45 4.14
C ALA A 154 -4.16 12.31 4.62
N LEU A 155 -4.63 11.07 4.59
CA LEU A 155 -5.91 10.67 5.14
C LEU A 155 -5.82 9.24 5.68
N ARG A 156 -6.71 8.91 6.60
CA ARG A 156 -6.91 7.53 7.05
C ARG A 156 -8.36 7.16 6.85
N THR A 157 -8.62 6.12 6.06
CA THR A 157 -10.00 5.72 5.73
C THR A 157 -10.16 4.21 5.57
N SER A 158 -11.32 3.71 5.99
CA SER A 158 -11.82 2.38 5.64
C SER A 158 -12.98 2.43 4.63
N ASN A 159 -13.27 3.61 4.07
CA ASN A 159 -14.29 3.83 3.05
C ASN A 159 -13.66 3.83 1.65
N PRO A 160 -14.02 2.86 0.78
CA PRO A 160 -13.50 2.79 -0.58
C PRO A 160 -13.77 4.04 -1.44
N ASP A 161 -14.92 4.69 -1.25
CA ASP A 161 -15.31 5.88 -2.02
C ASP A 161 -14.48 7.11 -1.63
N GLU A 162 -14.19 7.25 -0.34
CA GLU A 162 -13.32 8.32 0.20
C GLU A 162 -11.88 8.14 -0.30
N LEU A 163 -11.36 6.91 -0.23
CA LEU A 163 -10.04 6.57 -0.76
C LEU A 163 -9.96 6.91 -2.25
N ALA A 164 -10.93 6.46 -3.04
CA ALA A 164 -10.96 6.69 -4.47
C ALA A 164 -11.06 8.19 -4.82
N ALA A 165 -11.83 8.96 -4.05
CA ALA A 165 -11.95 10.40 -4.24
C ALA A 165 -10.62 11.13 -4.03
N ALA A 166 -9.92 10.83 -2.94
CA ALA A 166 -8.64 11.43 -2.62
C ALA A 166 -7.54 11.02 -3.61
N VAL A 167 -7.48 9.74 -4.00
CA VAL A 167 -6.54 9.27 -5.03
C VAL A 167 -6.78 9.99 -6.35
N ARG A 168 -8.05 10.11 -6.79
CA ARG A 168 -8.39 10.87 -8.01
C ARG A 168 -7.98 12.33 -7.92
N GLN A 169 -8.07 12.93 -6.74
CA GLN A 169 -7.64 14.31 -6.53
C GLN A 169 -6.12 14.45 -6.65
N ALA A 170 -5.37 13.63 -5.92
CA ALA A 170 -3.90 13.63 -5.97
C ALA A 170 -3.36 13.39 -7.38
N VAL A 171 -3.98 12.47 -8.15
CA VAL A 171 -3.64 12.26 -9.57
C VAL A 171 -3.89 13.51 -10.41
N ARG A 172 -5.03 14.19 -10.25
CA ARG A 172 -5.36 15.40 -11.03
C ARG A 172 -4.46 16.58 -10.71
N GLU A 173 -4.11 16.74 -9.44
CA GLU A 173 -3.30 17.85 -8.93
C GLU A 173 -1.80 17.57 -9.06
N ASN A 174 -1.42 16.31 -9.37
CA ASN A 174 -0.05 15.83 -9.41
C ASN A 174 0.68 16.11 -8.09
N GLU A 175 0.03 15.74 -6.99
CA GLU A 175 0.50 15.94 -5.62
C GLU A 175 0.71 14.60 -4.91
N SER A 176 1.56 14.60 -3.89
CA SER A 176 1.77 13.44 -3.04
C SER A 176 0.58 13.21 -2.10
N LEU A 177 0.26 11.95 -1.88
CA LEU A 177 -0.79 11.53 -0.94
C LEU A 177 -0.31 10.31 -0.15
N VAL A 178 -0.54 10.30 1.16
CA VAL A 178 -0.48 9.09 1.99
C VAL A 178 -1.88 8.72 2.46
N ALA A 179 -2.37 7.56 2.04
CA ALA A 179 -3.63 7.00 2.48
C ALA A 179 -3.39 5.79 3.40
N GLY A 180 -3.62 5.97 4.70
CA GLY A 180 -3.66 4.88 5.66
C GLY A 180 -4.97 4.10 5.57
N VAL A 181 -4.91 2.81 5.29
CA VAL A 181 -6.07 1.94 5.10
C VAL A 181 -6.04 0.84 6.15
N PRO A 182 -6.87 0.92 7.20
CA PRO A 182 -7.02 -0.15 8.17
C PRO A 182 -7.51 -1.43 7.47
N VAL A 183 -6.74 -2.51 7.62
CA VAL A 183 -7.09 -3.86 7.15
C VAL A 183 -6.87 -4.85 8.27
N HIS A 184 -7.50 -6.03 8.21
CA HIS A 184 -7.31 -7.05 9.22
C HIS A 184 -6.41 -8.17 8.69
N TYR A 185 -5.33 -8.51 9.40
CA TYR A 185 -4.36 -9.50 8.92
C TYR A 185 -4.99 -10.86 8.55
N ALA A 186 -6.05 -11.27 9.25
CA ALA A 186 -6.77 -12.51 8.97
C ALA A 186 -7.43 -12.54 7.59
N ASP A 187 -7.73 -11.39 6.99
CA ASP A 187 -8.32 -11.31 5.65
C ASP A 187 -7.37 -11.85 4.60
N TYR A 188 -6.06 -11.78 4.86
CA TYR A 188 -5.03 -12.39 4.00
C TYR A 188 -5.01 -13.92 4.05
N ARG A 189 -5.68 -14.59 5.00
CA ARG A 189 -5.73 -16.07 5.04
C ARG A 189 -6.34 -16.65 3.78
N LYS A 190 -7.21 -15.92 3.09
CA LYS A 190 -7.81 -16.38 1.83
C LYS A 190 -6.84 -16.31 0.64
N LEU A 191 -5.66 -15.71 0.81
CA LEU A 191 -4.64 -15.58 -0.23
C LEU A 191 -3.64 -16.75 -0.25
N PHE A 192 -3.63 -17.59 0.80
CA PHE A 192 -2.72 -18.71 1.01
C PHE A 192 -3.50 -20.00 1.20
#